data_AF-A0A4S8R5E2-F1
#
_entry.id   AF-A0A4S8R5E2-F1
#
_cell.length_a   1.000
_cell.length_b   1.000
_cell.length_c   1.000
_cell.angle_alpha   90.00
_cell.angle_beta   90.00
_cell.angle_gamma   90.00
#
_symmetry.space_group_name_H-M   'P 1'
#
loop_
_entity.id
_entity.type
_entity.pdbx_description
1 polymer ?
#
loop_
_entity_poly.entity_id
_entity_poly.type
_entity_poly.pdbx_seq_one_letter_code
_entity_poly.pdbx_strand_id
1 'polypeptide(L)'
;MATDHALEIISRSTLSPNKHLLLKYYIEGAVDSELAANYLTSILNLNQDVEPQLTRFLLDWRKLAERLTTSDPIPKRFEDLLHERDGYRCSLTKMRHKDKISPVESAHVIPPTMLDGIESANERQGRLLRILEAFLSPSYVVRLRNILSDQVKNDESYLKNLWLLTPSMHRAFRGGHVAMNLKTYRSVKRVEEKEMVSNIIHKSSSVLKRLKQYGLYRLFPEDCYGLFVGDGTEWEDNILFTQISTPDVKRLPLPSCHLFEVHSRFATALHQFFVDDKISKGWPKGQRLGLLSDFPFPPIRQLFCNLWLCLPSTARVYCYHYLVRFGRWLYGPTGAISVTRIPLGLYIKQTTRSGLNEPNALKLIAQYTSIPAPRFVDVAEHGDQHYLVMTRVRGQQLRHVYHLMSYTERDCLADDLAGYVAQLRKIPNPTAYMISDTLGGPVFDHCIPNNGIGGPFDTEDDFNNFLVSHIDSTPARALGEENVPRNHRSVFTHSDLHWSNILVDQGKLSGIIDWECAGFMPEYWEFTKAMYKILLHKDKMELIKRAFGNKYEKELKAEIKLWEMTPFGC
;
A
#
# COMPACT_ATOMS: atom_id res chain seq x y z
N MET A 1 -23.80 -16.37 10.02
CA MET A 1 -25.01 -16.43 9.15
C MET A 1 -25.54 -15.03 8.91
N ALA A 2 -25.72 -14.19 9.95
CA ALA A 2 -26.15 -12.81 9.73
C ALA A 2 -25.07 -11.98 9.03
N THR A 3 -23.80 -12.20 9.36
CA THR A 3 -22.65 -11.52 8.70
C THR A 3 -22.68 -11.75 7.20
N ASP A 4 -22.75 -13.01 6.76
CA ASP A 4 -22.74 -13.37 5.34
C ASP A 4 -23.95 -12.79 4.60
N HIS A 5 -25.14 -12.84 5.23
CA HIS A 5 -26.36 -12.27 4.66
C HIS A 5 -26.28 -10.75 4.46
N ALA A 6 -25.78 -10.03 5.47
CA ALA A 6 -25.61 -8.58 5.37
C ALA A 6 -24.55 -8.19 4.31
N LEU A 7 -23.43 -8.93 4.25
CA LEU A 7 -22.41 -8.73 3.22
C LEU A 7 -22.93 -9.04 1.81
N GLU A 8 -23.80 -10.04 1.68
CA GLU A 8 -24.48 -10.35 0.42
C GLU A 8 -25.40 -9.20 -0.03
N ILE A 9 -26.22 -8.65 0.87
CA ILE A 9 -27.07 -7.48 0.58
C ILE A 9 -26.20 -6.30 0.11
N ILE A 10 -25.11 -6.01 0.82
CA ILE A 10 -24.17 -4.94 0.45
C ILE A 10 -23.60 -5.20 -0.95
N SER A 11 -23.13 -6.41 -1.21
CA SER A 11 -22.48 -6.77 -2.49
C SER A 11 -23.40 -6.70 -3.71
N ARG A 12 -24.72 -6.86 -3.51
CA ARG A 12 -25.74 -6.78 -4.57
C ARG A 12 -26.17 -5.35 -4.91
N SER A 13 -25.82 -4.37 -4.06
CA SER A 13 -26.15 -2.96 -4.32
C SER A 13 -25.23 -2.37 -5.40
N THR A 14 -25.66 -1.30 -6.06
CA THR A 14 -24.87 -0.62 -7.11
C THR A 14 -23.97 0.50 -6.57
N LEU A 15 -23.74 0.51 -5.24
CA LEU A 15 -22.89 1.51 -4.61
C LEU A 15 -21.44 1.42 -5.12
N SER A 16 -20.74 2.54 -5.06
CA SER A 16 -19.32 2.61 -5.43
C SER A 16 -18.45 1.65 -4.58
N PRO A 17 -17.30 1.19 -5.08
CA PRO A 17 -16.41 0.28 -4.34
C PRO A 17 -16.06 0.75 -2.92
N ASN A 18 -15.82 2.05 -2.73
CA ASN A 18 -15.47 2.60 -1.41
C ASN A 18 -16.65 2.56 -0.41
N LYS A 19 -17.88 2.78 -0.88
CA LYS A 19 -19.08 2.64 -0.04
C LYS A 19 -19.32 1.19 0.36
N HIS A 20 -19.06 0.23 -0.52
CA HIS A 20 -19.06 -1.18 -0.14
C HIS A 20 -18.00 -1.48 0.93
N LEU A 21 -16.79 -0.92 0.80
CA LEU A 21 -15.75 -1.05 1.83
C LEU A 21 -16.17 -0.43 3.17
N LEU A 22 -16.76 0.77 3.18
CA LEU A 22 -17.28 1.42 4.38
C LEU A 22 -18.30 0.55 5.12
N LEU A 23 -19.28 -0.01 4.39
CA LEU A 23 -20.31 -0.89 4.95
C LEU A 23 -19.73 -2.21 5.44
N LYS A 24 -18.80 -2.79 4.66
CA LYS A 24 -18.10 -4.03 5.03
C LYS A 24 -17.25 -3.83 6.29
N TYR A 25 -16.49 -2.74 6.38
CA TYR A 25 -15.67 -2.45 7.56
C TYR A 25 -16.49 -2.08 8.79
N TYR A 26 -17.70 -1.55 8.62
CA TYR A 26 -18.63 -1.40 9.73
C TYR A 26 -18.98 -2.78 10.35
N ILE A 27 -19.22 -3.81 9.52
CA ILE A 27 -19.56 -5.15 10.00
C ILE A 27 -18.32 -5.89 10.51
N GLU A 28 -17.30 -6.04 9.67
CA GLU A 28 -16.10 -6.83 9.98
C GLU A 28 -15.19 -6.16 11.03
N GLY A 29 -15.25 -4.83 11.11
CA GLY A 29 -14.51 -4.03 12.09
C GLY A 29 -15.25 -3.84 13.42
N ALA A 30 -16.47 -4.36 13.57
CA ALA A 30 -17.21 -4.32 14.83
C ALA A 30 -16.57 -5.22 15.90
N VAL A 31 -16.89 -4.97 17.17
CA VAL A 31 -16.52 -5.86 18.30
C VAL A 31 -17.24 -7.20 18.18
N ASP A 32 -18.50 -7.15 17.75
CA ASP A 32 -19.33 -8.31 17.40
C ASP A 32 -19.90 -8.09 15.99
N SER A 33 -19.37 -8.83 15.01
CA SER A 33 -19.76 -8.69 13.61
C SER A 33 -21.20 -9.14 13.36
N GLU A 34 -21.69 -10.15 14.09
CA GLU A 34 -23.07 -10.62 13.94
C GLU A 34 -24.06 -9.58 14.50
N LEU A 35 -23.72 -8.92 15.61
CA LEU A 35 -24.53 -7.82 16.15
C LEU A 35 -24.61 -6.64 15.16
N ALA A 36 -23.47 -6.22 14.60
CA ALA A 36 -23.41 -5.15 13.61
C ALA A 36 -24.19 -5.50 12.33
N ALA A 37 -24.06 -6.74 11.84
CA ALA A 37 -24.77 -7.24 10.67
C ALA A 37 -26.29 -7.30 10.91
N ASN A 38 -26.72 -7.81 12.07
CA ASN A 38 -28.13 -7.85 12.45
C ASN A 38 -28.73 -6.46 12.54
N TYR A 39 -28.02 -5.51 13.16
CA TYR A 39 -28.48 -4.12 13.23
C TYR A 39 -28.62 -3.52 11.84
N LEU A 40 -27.59 -3.62 10.99
CA LEU A 40 -27.64 -3.07 9.63
C LEU A 40 -28.80 -3.66 8.84
N THR A 41 -29.01 -4.98 8.91
CA THR A 41 -30.13 -5.63 8.21
C THR A 41 -31.48 -5.20 8.77
N SER A 42 -31.59 -5.03 10.09
CA SER A 42 -32.84 -4.64 10.76
C SER A 42 -33.35 -3.24 10.39
N ILE A 43 -32.46 -2.36 9.94
CA ILE A 43 -32.83 -1.00 9.51
C ILE A 43 -33.16 -0.92 8.01
N LEU A 44 -33.01 -2.03 7.27
CA LEU A 44 -33.31 -2.11 5.85
C LEU A 44 -34.70 -2.70 5.62
N ASN A 45 -35.52 -2.00 4.84
CA ASN A 45 -36.72 -2.56 4.24
C ASN A 45 -36.35 -3.23 2.91
N LEU A 46 -36.20 -4.55 2.92
CA LEU A 46 -35.80 -5.34 1.74
C LEU A 46 -36.85 -5.36 0.62
N ASN A 47 -38.08 -4.89 0.88
CA ASN A 47 -39.11 -4.73 -0.14
C ASN A 47 -38.97 -3.42 -0.94
N GLN A 48 -38.04 -2.55 -0.54
CA GLN A 48 -37.74 -1.28 -1.18
C GLN A 48 -36.28 -1.27 -1.64
N ASP A 49 -35.93 -0.26 -2.43
CA ASP A 49 -34.53 -0.01 -2.78
C ASP A 49 -33.70 0.21 -1.50
N VAL A 50 -32.66 -0.60 -1.34
CA VAL A 50 -31.78 -0.59 -0.17
C VAL A 50 -30.74 0.52 -0.26
N GLU A 51 -30.46 1.06 -1.45
CA GLU A 51 -29.35 2.00 -1.65
C GLU A 51 -29.54 3.35 -0.93
N PRO A 52 -30.73 4.00 -0.96
CA PRO A 52 -30.96 5.21 -0.19
C PRO A 52 -30.86 4.97 1.32
N GLN A 53 -31.26 3.77 1.77
CA GLN A 53 -31.23 3.37 3.18
C GLN A 53 -29.79 3.13 3.66
N LEU A 54 -28.97 2.43 2.87
CA LEU A 54 -27.54 2.25 3.11
C LEU A 54 -26.77 3.58 3.06
N THR A 55 -27.11 4.45 2.11
CA THR A 55 -26.52 5.80 2.03
C THR A 55 -26.88 6.64 3.25
N ARG A 56 -28.14 6.57 3.72
CA ARG A 56 -28.57 7.23 4.95
C ARG A 56 -27.80 6.71 6.16
N PHE A 57 -27.62 5.40 6.27
CA PHE A 57 -26.82 4.78 7.31
C PHE A 57 -25.37 5.29 7.27
N LEU A 58 -24.74 5.37 6.10
CA LEU A 58 -23.38 5.90 5.95
C LEU A 58 -23.24 7.36 6.40
N LEU A 59 -24.27 8.20 6.18
CA LEU A 59 -24.29 9.58 6.68
C LEU A 59 -24.32 9.63 8.22
N ASP A 60 -25.15 8.79 8.84
CA ASP A 60 -25.24 8.72 10.29
C ASP A 60 -23.95 8.09 10.88
N TRP A 61 -23.33 7.11 10.20
CA TRP A 61 -22.03 6.53 10.55
C TRP A 61 -20.88 7.55 10.46
N ARG A 62 -20.84 8.34 9.38
CA ARG A 62 -19.87 9.44 9.20
C ARG A 62 -19.97 10.43 10.35
N LYS A 63 -21.19 10.88 10.66
CA LYS A 63 -21.45 11.83 11.76
C LYS A 63 -21.00 11.29 13.12
N LEU A 64 -21.12 9.99 13.35
CA LEU A 64 -20.61 9.35 14.57
C LEU A 64 -19.08 9.30 14.59
N ALA A 65 -18.44 8.90 13.49
CA ALA A 65 -16.99 8.81 13.38
C ALA A 65 -16.31 10.18 13.51
N GLU A 66 -16.84 11.22 12.86
CA GLU A 66 -16.31 12.58 12.87
C GLU A 66 -16.23 13.20 14.26
N ARG A 67 -17.01 12.70 15.24
CA ARG A 67 -16.93 13.16 16.64
C ARG A 67 -15.56 12.89 17.27
N LEU A 68 -14.80 11.91 16.80
CA LEU A 68 -13.42 11.65 17.23
C LEU A 68 -12.41 12.68 16.74
N THR A 69 -12.77 13.45 15.71
CA THR A 69 -11.90 14.51 15.18
C THR A 69 -11.92 15.78 16.04
N THR A 70 -12.83 15.85 17.03
CA THR A 70 -12.99 17.00 17.94
C THR A 70 -11.74 17.25 18.78
N SER A 71 -11.43 18.52 19.03
CA SER A 71 -10.30 18.94 19.85
C SER A 71 -10.78 19.46 21.20
N ASP A 72 -10.85 18.58 22.19
CA ASP A 72 -11.23 18.97 23.55
C ASP A 72 -10.01 19.55 24.31
N PRO A 73 -10.17 20.67 25.04
CA PRO A 73 -9.08 21.29 25.78
C PRO A 73 -8.62 20.38 26.93
N ILE A 74 -7.30 20.37 27.18
CA ILE A 74 -6.69 19.60 28.28
C ILE A 74 -6.28 20.59 29.37
N PRO A 75 -6.78 20.45 30.61
CA PRO A 75 -6.36 21.31 31.71
C PRO A 75 -4.86 21.23 31.98
N LYS A 76 -4.23 22.36 32.33
CA LYS A 76 -2.77 22.47 32.51
C LYS A 76 -2.19 21.41 33.47
N ARG A 77 -2.91 21.12 34.55
CA ARG A 77 -2.55 20.08 35.53
C ARG A 77 -2.29 18.71 34.88
N PHE A 78 -3.08 18.33 33.89
CA PHE A 78 -2.95 17.03 33.22
C PHE A 78 -1.86 17.05 32.14
N GLU A 79 -1.57 18.20 31.54
CA GLU A 79 -0.38 18.36 30.70
C GLU A 79 0.88 18.13 31.52
N ASP A 80 0.97 18.71 32.72
CA ASP A 80 2.13 18.57 33.59
C ASP A 80 2.33 17.12 34.03
N LEU A 81 1.25 16.41 34.41
CA LEU A 81 1.30 14.98 34.74
C LEU A 81 1.68 14.11 33.53
N LEU A 82 1.20 14.45 32.33
CA LEU A 82 1.55 13.74 31.10
C LEU A 82 3.03 13.93 30.74
N HIS A 83 3.56 15.14 30.90
CA HIS A 83 4.98 15.43 30.72
C HIS A 83 5.85 14.71 31.76
N GLU A 84 5.35 14.54 32.98
CA GLU A 84 6.04 13.72 33.98
C GLU A 84 6.07 12.24 33.60
N ARG A 85 5.00 11.73 32.97
CA ARG A 85 4.91 10.33 32.52
C ARG A 85 5.82 10.04 31.33
N ASP A 86 5.70 10.83 30.26
CA ASP A 86 6.29 10.54 28.95
C ASP A 86 7.62 11.27 28.73
N GLY A 87 7.97 12.21 29.62
CA GLY A 87 9.01 13.21 29.40
C GLY A 87 8.56 14.29 28.41
N TYR A 88 9.38 15.30 28.17
CA TYR A 88 9.16 16.30 27.11
C TYR A 88 9.37 15.71 25.69
N ARG A 89 9.20 14.40 25.51
CA ARG A 89 9.39 13.67 24.26
C ARG A 89 8.16 12.78 24.03
N CYS A 90 7.71 12.67 22.78
CA CYS A 90 6.57 11.82 22.44
C CYS A 90 6.84 10.36 22.84
N SER A 91 5.85 9.67 23.41
CA SER A 91 5.99 8.32 23.97
C SER A 91 6.22 7.21 22.92
N LEU A 92 6.34 7.57 21.63
CA LEU A 92 6.68 6.66 20.54
C LEU A 92 8.16 6.25 20.52
N THR A 93 9.06 6.87 21.30
CA THR A 93 10.51 6.63 21.22
C THR A 93 11.08 5.87 22.42
N LYS A 94 11.86 4.80 22.14
CA LYS A 94 12.95 4.30 23.01
C LYS A 94 14.36 4.63 22.47
N MET A 95 14.45 5.41 21.39
CA MET A 95 15.73 5.69 20.72
C MET A 95 16.42 6.90 21.37
N ARG A 96 17.58 6.64 22.02
CA ARG A 96 18.40 7.63 22.74
C ARG A 96 19.26 8.52 21.81
N HIS A 97 18.79 8.89 20.62
CA HIS A 97 19.63 9.64 19.69
C HIS A 97 19.07 11.01 19.29
N LYS A 98 19.95 12.00 19.51
CA LYS A 98 19.93 13.42 19.12
C LYS A 98 19.28 14.40 20.11
N ASP A 99 19.98 15.52 20.28
CA ASP A 99 19.68 16.69 21.13
C ASP A 99 18.58 17.60 20.56
N LYS A 100 17.85 17.15 19.52
CA LYS A 100 16.73 17.89 18.94
C LYS A 100 15.42 17.37 19.53
N ILE A 101 14.79 18.20 20.35
CA ILE A 101 13.45 17.95 20.88
C ILE A 101 12.46 18.54 19.87
N SER A 102 11.64 17.69 19.25
CA SER A 102 10.50 18.18 18.47
C SER A 102 9.41 18.69 19.41
N PRO A 103 8.65 19.73 19.03
CA PRO A 103 7.49 20.14 19.81
C PRO A 103 6.52 18.96 19.94
N VAL A 104 5.96 18.80 21.13
CA VAL A 104 4.99 17.76 21.46
C VAL A 104 3.71 18.41 21.99
N GLU A 105 2.59 17.74 21.80
CA GLU A 105 1.28 18.17 22.26
C GLU A 105 0.52 17.01 22.90
N SER A 106 -0.27 17.36 23.91
CA SER A 106 -1.14 16.42 24.59
C SER A 106 -2.35 16.12 23.71
N ALA A 107 -2.64 14.85 23.53
CA ALA A 107 -3.75 14.35 22.71
C ALA A 107 -4.68 13.49 23.55
N HIS A 108 -5.99 13.70 23.41
CA HIS A 108 -6.95 12.71 23.85
C HIS A 108 -6.92 11.49 22.91
N VAL A 109 -6.92 10.27 23.46
CA VAL A 109 -7.07 9.06 22.65
C VAL A 109 -8.50 8.99 22.09
N ILE A 110 -9.49 9.31 22.93
CA ILE A 110 -10.89 9.52 22.55
C ILE A 110 -11.33 10.87 23.15
N PRO A 111 -11.83 11.83 22.37
CA PRO A 111 -12.33 13.09 22.90
C PRO A 111 -13.44 12.83 23.95
N PRO A 112 -13.35 13.40 25.17
CA PRO A 112 -14.39 13.26 26.18
C PRO A 112 -15.81 13.59 25.69
N THR A 113 -15.93 14.54 24.77
CA THR A 113 -17.22 14.99 24.20
C THR A 113 -17.79 14.06 23.12
N MET A 114 -17.09 12.96 22.78
CA MET A 114 -17.50 12.04 21.71
C MET A 114 -18.91 11.47 21.92
N LEU A 115 -19.33 11.23 23.16
CA LEU A 115 -20.65 10.70 23.52
C LEU A 115 -21.70 11.80 23.76
N ASP A 116 -21.34 13.07 23.70
CA ASP A 116 -22.26 14.15 24.11
C ASP A 116 -23.47 14.28 23.16
N GLY A 117 -24.67 14.22 23.73
CA GLY A 117 -25.92 14.42 22.99
C GLY A 117 -26.28 13.31 22.00
N ILE A 118 -25.59 12.15 22.00
CA ILE A 118 -26.03 10.96 21.24
C ILE A 118 -27.22 10.25 21.92
N GLU A 119 -27.43 10.52 23.21
CA GLU A 119 -28.43 9.85 24.04
C GLU A 119 -29.75 10.65 24.17
N SER A 120 -29.81 11.84 23.56
CA SER A 120 -31.01 12.68 23.60
C SER A 120 -32.18 12.03 22.86
N ALA A 121 -33.39 12.15 23.42
CA ALA A 121 -34.63 11.48 23.01
C ALA A 121 -35.14 11.84 21.59
N ASN A 122 -34.42 12.65 20.82
CA ASN A 122 -34.78 12.92 19.43
C ASN A 122 -34.44 11.70 18.57
N GLU A 123 -35.36 11.28 17.68
CA GLU A 123 -35.21 10.10 16.80
C GLU A 123 -33.89 10.07 16.01
N ARG A 124 -33.32 11.24 15.66
CA ARG A 124 -32.02 11.31 14.96
C ARG A 124 -30.82 11.03 15.88
N GLN A 125 -30.89 11.37 17.16
CA GLN A 125 -29.79 11.19 18.11
C GLN A 125 -29.77 9.77 18.65
N GLY A 126 -30.93 9.20 19.01
CA GLY A 126 -31.04 7.78 19.40
C GLY A 126 -30.54 6.79 18.33
N ARG A 127 -30.60 7.15 17.04
CA ARG A 127 -30.01 6.34 15.96
C ARG A 127 -28.49 6.23 16.05
N LEU A 128 -27.78 7.30 16.43
CA LEU A 128 -26.31 7.27 16.55
C LEU A 128 -25.88 6.35 17.68
N LEU A 129 -26.59 6.35 18.81
CA LEU A 129 -26.33 5.44 19.91
C LEU A 129 -26.52 3.97 19.48
N ARG A 130 -27.60 3.65 18.74
CA ARG A 130 -27.82 2.29 18.26
C ARG A 130 -26.75 1.83 17.26
N ILE A 131 -26.27 2.72 16.39
CA ILE A 131 -25.12 2.43 15.51
C ILE A 131 -23.86 2.15 16.35
N LEU A 132 -23.59 2.99 17.35
CA LEU A 132 -22.44 2.83 18.24
C LEU A 132 -22.50 1.50 19.01
N GLU A 133 -23.66 1.16 19.57
CA GLU A 133 -23.88 -0.08 20.31
C GLU A 133 -23.81 -1.31 19.41
N ALA A 134 -24.29 -1.23 18.17
CA ALA A 134 -24.14 -2.31 17.22
C ALA A 134 -22.68 -2.51 16.80
N PHE A 135 -21.92 -1.42 16.66
CA PHE A 135 -20.51 -1.47 16.25
C PHE A 135 -19.57 -1.90 17.39
N LEU A 136 -19.74 -1.36 18.60
CA LEU A 136 -18.87 -1.66 19.73
C LEU A 136 -19.43 -2.75 20.65
N SER A 137 -20.70 -3.13 20.57
CA SER A 137 -21.48 -3.86 21.58
C SER A 137 -21.88 -3.02 22.81
N PRO A 138 -23.06 -3.23 23.40
CA PRO A 138 -23.54 -2.44 24.55
C PRO A 138 -22.59 -2.44 25.75
N SER A 139 -21.98 -3.58 26.08
CA SER A 139 -21.04 -3.70 27.20
C SER A 139 -19.77 -2.87 26.99
N TYR A 140 -19.32 -2.78 25.75
CA TYR A 140 -18.16 -1.99 25.34
C TYR A 140 -18.47 -0.50 25.37
N VAL A 141 -19.68 -0.10 24.94
CA VAL A 141 -20.15 1.30 25.05
C VAL A 141 -20.28 1.71 26.52
N VAL A 142 -20.81 0.86 27.39
CA VAL A 142 -20.86 1.11 28.84
C VAL A 142 -19.45 1.29 29.41
N ARG A 143 -18.49 0.44 29.00
CA ARG A 143 -17.10 0.57 29.44
C ARG A 143 -16.46 1.87 28.96
N LEU A 144 -16.66 2.24 27.70
CA LEU A 144 -16.20 3.51 27.14
C LEU A 144 -16.79 4.68 27.91
N ARG A 145 -18.11 4.69 28.14
CA ARG A 145 -18.83 5.71 28.90
C ARG A 145 -18.28 5.85 30.31
N ASN A 146 -18.04 4.74 31.00
CA ASN A 146 -17.47 4.75 32.35
C ASN A 146 -16.08 5.38 32.36
N ILE A 147 -15.22 5.04 31.38
CA ILE A 147 -13.87 5.61 31.28
C ILE A 147 -13.91 7.11 31.00
N LEU A 148 -14.80 7.58 30.10
CA LEU A 148 -14.92 9.01 29.77
C LEU A 148 -15.56 9.82 30.91
N SER A 149 -16.55 9.25 31.60
CA SER A 149 -17.24 9.93 32.70
C SER A 149 -16.40 10.01 33.98
N ASP A 150 -15.57 9.00 34.25
CA ASP A 150 -14.71 8.96 35.45
C ASP A 150 -13.56 9.99 35.37
N GLN A 151 -13.23 10.51 34.18
CA GLN A 151 -12.20 11.55 34.00
C GLN A 151 -12.53 12.83 34.76
N VAL A 152 -13.82 13.11 34.97
CA VAL A 152 -14.26 14.29 35.74
C VAL A 152 -13.90 14.18 37.22
N LYS A 153 -13.67 12.96 37.73
CA LYS A 153 -13.51 12.67 39.17
C LYS A 153 -12.16 12.07 39.54
N ASN A 154 -11.46 11.45 38.58
CA ASN A 154 -10.29 10.63 38.84
C ASN A 154 -9.14 10.95 37.87
N ASP A 155 -8.02 11.43 38.44
CA ASP A 155 -6.83 11.78 37.66
C ASP A 155 -6.24 10.58 36.91
N GLU A 156 -6.32 9.37 37.49
CA GLU A 156 -5.84 8.14 36.87
C GLU A 156 -6.63 7.84 35.58
N SER A 157 -7.94 8.01 35.63
CA SER A 157 -8.83 7.78 34.49
C SER A 157 -8.64 8.84 33.40
N TYR A 158 -8.38 10.11 33.78
CA TYR A 158 -8.04 11.16 32.83
C TYR A 158 -6.73 10.84 32.09
N LEU A 159 -5.67 10.49 32.82
CA LEU A 159 -4.36 10.15 32.23
C LEU A 159 -4.39 8.92 31.32
N LYS A 160 -5.26 7.94 31.59
CA LYS A 160 -5.48 6.78 30.71
C LYS A 160 -6.07 7.17 29.34
N ASN A 161 -6.64 8.36 29.20
CA ASN A 161 -7.13 8.88 27.93
C ASN A 161 -6.18 9.90 27.29
N LEU A 162 -5.01 10.14 27.88
CA LEU A 162 -4.03 11.10 27.37
C LEU A 162 -2.79 10.44 26.80
N TRP A 163 -2.35 10.96 25.67
CA TRP A 163 -1.18 10.51 24.95
C TRP A 163 -0.35 11.69 24.42
N LEU A 164 0.98 11.63 24.53
CA LEU A 164 1.87 12.70 24.09
C LEU A 164 2.39 12.41 22.68
N LEU A 165 2.06 13.28 21.72
CA LEU A 165 2.36 13.13 20.30
C LEU A 165 3.06 14.36 19.73
N THR A 166 3.72 14.22 18.59
CA THR A 166 4.13 15.39 17.79
C THR A 166 2.91 15.98 17.07
N PRO A 167 2.91 17.28 16.71
CA PRO A 167 1.78 17.89 16.02
C PRO A 167 1.36 17.21 14.71
N SER A 168 2.34 16.72 13.93
CA SER A 168 2.06 15.95 12.72
C SER A 168 1.36 14.63 13.04
N MET A 169 1.84 13.91 14.05
CA MET A 169 1.30 12.60 14.42
C MET A 169 -0.08 12.72 15.05
N HIS A 170 -0.31 13.73 15.89
CA HIS A 170 -1.61 13.97 16.50
C HIS A 170 -2.67 14.32 15.46
N ARG A 171 -2.35 15.20 14.49
CA ARG A 171 -3.28 15.50 13.38
C ARG A 171 -3.61 14.25 12.56
N ALA A 172 -2.61 13.43 12.22
CA ALA A 172 -2.82 12.19 11.49
C ALA A 172 -3.64 11.18 12.29
N PHE A 173 -3.41 11.09 13.60
CA PHE A 173 -4.14 10.18 14.49
C PHE A 173 -5.62 10.59 14.57
N ARG A 174 -5.89 11.85 14.87
CA ARG A 174 -7.27 12.41 14.91
C ARG A 174 -8.01 12.29 13.59
N GLY A 175 -7.32 12.46 12.46
CA GLY A 175 -7.91 12.30 11.14
C GLY A 175 -8.17 10.84 10.74
N GLY A 176 -7.78 9.87 11.58
CA GLY A 176 -7.88 8.45 11.24
C GLY A 176 -6.92 8.03 10.14
N HIS A 177 -5.78 8.69 9.98
CA HIS A 177 -4.72 8.27 9.04
C HIS A 177 -3.68 7.37 9.70
N VAL A 178 -3.60 7.39 11.03
CA VAL A 178 -2.78 6.46 11.80
C VAL A 178 -3.57 5.84 12.94
N ALA A 179 -3.32 4.57 13.23
CA ALA A 179 -4.01 3.81 14.27
C ALA A 179 -3.03 3.05 15.15
N MET A 180 -3.26 3.07 16.46
CA MET A 180 -2.45 2.37 17.45
C MET A 180 -3.17 1.09 17.90
N ASN A 181 -2.48 -0.05 17.88
CA ASN A 181 -3.01 -1.33 18.36
C ASN A 181 -2.02 -2.02 19.30
N LEU A 182 -2.55 -2.61 20.38
CA LEU A 182 -1.77 -3.49 21.24
C LEU A 182 -1.59 -4.84 20.54
N LYS A 183 -0.35 -5.26 20.31
CA LYS A 183 -0.05 -6.61 19.83
C LYS A 183 0.44 -7.48 20.99
N THR A 184 -0.20 -8.64 21.14
CA THR A 184 0.37 -9.78 21.86
C THR A 184 1.14 -10.66 20.88
N TYR A 185 2.20 -11.35 21.29
CA TYR A 185 3.05 -12.20 20.42
C TYR A 185 2.23 -13.18 19.52
N ARG A 186 1.09 -13.70 20.00
CA ARG A 186 0.18 -14.52 19.18
C ARG A 186 -0.55 -13.74 18.08
N SER A 187 -0.91 -12.49 18.34
CA SER A 187 -1.47 -11.58 17.33
C SER A 187 -0.41 -11.03 16.37
N VAL A 188 0.86 -10.94 16.79
CA VAL A 188 1.99 -10.67 15.88
C VAL A 188 2.08 -11.79 14.85
N LYS A 189 2.09 -13.06 15.29
CA LYS A 189 2.11 -14.21 14.37
C LYS A 189 0.90 -14.30 13.43
N ARG A 190 -0.32 -14.00 13.90
CA ARG A 190 -1.55 -14.00 13.07
C ARG A 190 -1.71 -12.79 12.16
N VAL A 191 -1.08 -11.67 12.52
CA VAL A 191 -1.05 -10.47 11.68
C VAL A 191 0.10 -10.57 10.70
N GLU A 192 1.24 -11.15 11.06
CA GLU A 192 2.26 -11.58 10.10
C GLU A 192 1.67 -12.61 9.12
N GLU A 193 0.86 -13.58 9.54
CA GLU A 193 0.12 -14.47 8.61
C GLU A 193 -0.96 -13.74 7.76
N LYS A 194 -1.35 -12.51 8.12
CA LYS A 194 -2.31 -11.66 7.39
C LYS A 194 -1.69 -10.39 6.76
N GLU A 195 -0.41 -10.16 6.95
CA GLU A 195 0.50 -9.10 6.50
C GLU A 195 1.90 -9.74 6.51
N MET A 196 2.18 -10.64 5.56
CA MET A 196 3.49 -11.26 5.44
C MET A 196 4.20 -10.67 4.24
N VAL A 197 5.16 -9.77 4.52
CA VAL A 197 6.57 -9.93 4.14
C VAL A 197 7.41 -9.24 5.23
N SER A 198 7.97 -9.99 6.17
CA SER A 198 9.20 -9.53 6.83
C SER A 198 10.09 -10.72 7.23
N ASN A 199 11.05 -11.01 6.36
CA ASN A 199 12.27 -11.69 6.73
C ASN A 199 13.13 -10.73 7.56
N ILE A 200 13.09 -10.88 8.89
CA ILE A 200 14.11 -10.55 9.90
C ILE A 200 13.41 -10.83 11.23
N ILE A 201 13.71 -11.94 11.89
CA ILE A 201 13.75 -12.20 13.36
C ILE A 201 13.89 -13.72 13.52
N HIS A 202 15.01 -14.27 13.07
CA HIS A 202 15.42 -15.64 13.41
C HIS A 202 16.67 -15.68 14.31
N LYS A 203 16.89 -14.65 15.12
CA LYS A 203 17.94 -14.66 16.17
C LYS A 203 17.51 -13.89 17.42
N SER A 204 16.56 -14.41 18.21
CA SER A 204 16.47 -14.26 19.69
C SER A 204 15.09 -14.69 20.24
N SER A 205 14.85 -15.99 20.42
CA SER A 205 13.49 -16.51 20.74
C SER A 205 13.24 -16.97 22.19
N SER A 206 14.08 -16.62 23.17
CA SER A 206 13.80 -16.93 24.58
C SER A 206 13.40 -15.72 25.43
N VAL A 207 13.86 -14.51 25.10
CA VAL A 207 13.64 -13.29 25.92
C VAL A 207 12.39 -12.50 25.51
N LEU A 208 11.96 -12.56 24.25
CA LEU A 208 10.86 -11.75 23.71
C LEU A 208 9.43 -12.23 24.05
N LYS A 209 9.27 -13.40 24.69
CA LYS A 209 7.95 -14.02 24.98
C LYS A 209 7.07 -13.26 25.99
N ARG A 210 7.52 -12.14 26.57
CA ARG A 210 6.83 -11.44 27.67
C ARG A 210 6.58 -9.94 27.49
N LEU A 211 6.94 -9.32 26.37
CA LEU A 211 6.79 -7.86 26.20
C LEU A 211 5.53 -7.51 25.39
N LYS A 212 4.65 -6.68 25.99
CA LYS A 212 3.55 -6.01 25.29
C LYS A 212 4.14 -4.97 24.34
N GLN A 213 4.04 -5.19 23.03
CA GLN A 213 4.46 -4.21 22.01
C GLN A 213 3.22 -3.54 21.42
N TYR A 214 3.36 -2.26 21.11
CA TYR A 214 2.36 -1.47 20.43
C TYR A 214 2.79 -1.29 18.98
N GLY A 215 1.87 -1.49 18.04
CA GLY A 215 2.07 -1.19 16.62
C GLY A 215 1.29 0.05 16.26
N LEU A 216 1.98 1.06 15.72
CA LEU A 216 1.36 2.21 15.08
C LEU A 216 1.35 1.98 13.56
N TYR A 217 0.17 2.06 12.96
CA TYR A 217 -0.08 1.71 11.55
C TYR A 217 -0.48 2.95 10.78
N ARG A 218 0.10 3.14 9.58
CA ARG A 218 -0.46 4.05 8.58
C ARG A 218 -1.61 3.38 7.83
N LEU A 219 -2.67 4.14 7.61
CA LEU A 219 -3.80 3.70 6.79
C LEU A 219 -3.62 4.23 5.35
N PHE A 220 -3.81 3.32 4.39
CA PHE A 220 -3.66 3.55 2.95
C PHE A 220 -5.02 3.72 2.27
N PRO A 221 -5.14 4.51 1.18
CA PRO A 221 -4.14 4.80 0.14
C PRO A 221 -3.40 6.15 0.24
N GLU A 222 -3.65 6.96 1.26
CA GLU A 222 -2.89 8.20 1.42
C GLU A 222 -1.61 7.99 2.21
N ASP A 223 -0.48 8.12 1.52
CA ASP A 223 0.81 8.28 2.15
C ASP A 223 0.83 9.58 2.96
N CYS A 224 0.74 9.47 4.28
CA CYS A 224 0.98 10.59 5.17
C CYS A 224 2.50 10.78 5.32
N TYR A 225 3.03 11.81 4.67
CA TYR A 225 4.42 12.27 4.79
C TYR A 225 4.55 13.39 5.84
N GLY A 226 5.77 13.70 6.27
CA GLY A 226 6.01 14.71 7.30
C GLY A 226 5.48 14.29 8.68
N LEU A 227 5.38 12.99 8.94
CA LEU A 227 5.02 12.44 10.23
C LEU A 227 6.28 12.29 11.08
N PHE A 228 6.50 13.20 12.01
CA PHE A 228 7.68 13.14 12.87
C PHE A 228 7.41 12.37 14.16
N VAL A 229 8.36 11.55 14.59
CA VAL A 229 8.36 10.96 15.94
C VAL A 229 9.06 11.89 16.93
N GLY A 230 9.02 11.55 18.24
CA GLY A 230 9.45 12.45 19.32
C GLY A 230 10.91 12.91 19.28
N ASP A 231 11.78 12.21 18.56
CA ASP A 231 13.20 12.57 18.37
C ASP A 231 13.44 13.45 17.12
N GLY A 232 12.38 13.84 16.41
CA GLY A 232 12.44 14.63 15.18
C GLY A 232 12.82 13.85 13.94
N THR A 233 12.91 12.52 14.02
CA THR A 233 13.02 11.65 12.84
C THR A 233 11.68 11.62 12.12
N GLU A 234 11.71 11.74 10.79
CA GLU A 234 10.54 11.49 9.97
C GLU A 234 10.27 9.99 9.91
N TRP A 235 9.02 9.60 10.13
CA TRP A 235 8.57 8.23 9.98
C TRP A 235 8.28 7.97 8.51
N GLU A 236 8.99 7.02 7.91
CA GLU A 236 8.83 6.62 6.50
C GLU A 236 8.23 5.20 6.33
N ASP A 237 8.29 4.35 7.36
CA ASP A 237 7.77 2.97 7.34
C ASP A 237 6.24 2.84 7.53
N ASN A 238 5.60 1.82 6.95
CA ASN A 238 4.15 1.61 7.13
C ASN A 238 3.73 1.29 8.57
N ILE A 239 4.63 0.68 9.34
CA ILE A 239 4.39 0.22 10.71
C ILE A 239 5.55 0.66 11.59
N LEU A 240 5.24 1.23 12.75
CA LEU A 240 6.21 1.52 13.81
C LEU A 240 5.89 0.68 15.04
N PHE A 241 6.77 -0.27 15.35
CA PHE A 241 6.71 -1.01 16.61
C PHE A 241 7.36 -0.21 17.73
N THR A 242 6.63 0.01 18.81
CA THR A 242 7.10 0.78 19.95
C THR A 242 6.68 0.16 21.29
N GLN A 243 7.34 0.62 22.36
CA GLN A 243 7.03 0.26 23.73
C GLN A 243 6.84 1.54 24.52
N ILE A 244 5.60 1.78 24.94
CA ILE A 244 5.29 2.84 25.91
C ILE A 244 5.55 2.32 27.33
N SER A 245 6.18 3.14 28.16
CA SER A 245 6.49 2.83 29.56
C SER A 245 6.26 4.07 30.43
N THR A 246 5.94 3.85 31.70
CA THR A 246 5.74 4.91 32.69
C THR A 246 6.69 4.70 33.87
N PRO A 247 7.22 5.78 34.49
CA PRO A 247 8.02 5.68 35.71
C PRO A 247 7.18 5.21 36.92
N ASP A 248 5.88 5.48 36.94
CA ASP A 248 4.97 5.09 38.02
C ASP A 248 3.62 4.63 37.47
N VAL A 249 3.39 3.31 37.50
CA VAL A 249 2.16 2.71 36.98
C VAL A 249 0.92 3.11 37.78
N LYS A 250 1.05 3.40 39.08
CA LYS A 250 -0.08 3.73 39.95
C LYS A 250 -0.47 5.20 39.82
N ARG A 251 0.52 6.10 39.75
CA ARG A 251 0.28 7.55 39.69
C ARG A 251 0.15 8.08 38.27
N LEU A 252 0.89 7.51 37.33
CA LEU A 252 1.04 7.97 35.95
C LEU A 252 0.70 6.83 34.99
N PRO A 253 -0.57 6.37 34.94
CA PRO A 253 -0.95 5.23 34.14
C PRO A 253 -0.71 5.48 32.65
N LEU A 254 -0.40 4.40 31.92
CA LEU A 254 -0.31 4.42 30.47
C LEU A 254 -1.69 4.60 29.83
N PRO A 255 -1.74 5.06 28.56
CA PRO A 255 -3.00 5.12 27.83
C PRO A 255 -3.70 3.76 27.79
N SER A 256 -5.02 3.79 27.90
CA SER A 256 -5.86 2.60 27.93
C SER A 256 -5.81 1.86 26.60
N CYS A 257 -5.45 0.57 26.63
CA CYS A 257 -5.48 -0.27 25.44
C CYS A 257 -6.90 -0.38 24.85
N HIS A 258 -7.93 -0.29 25.68
CA HIS A 258 -9.32 -0.27 25.23
C HIS A 258 -9.65 1.01 24.45
N LEU A 259 -9.14 2.17 24.87
CA LEU A 259 -9.36 3.42 24.12
C LEU A 259 -8.62 3.42 22.78
N PHE A 260 -7.40 2.87 22.73
CA PHE A 260 -6.71 2.66 21.46
C PHE A 260 -7.47 1.70 20.53
N GLU A 261 -8.05 0.63 21.08
CA GLU A 261 -8.87 -0.29 20.29
C GLU A 261 -10.12 0.39 19.73
N VAL A 262 -10.82 1.19 20.54
CA VAL A 262 -11.95 2.01 20.08
C VAL A 262 -11.50 2.96 18.96
N HIS A 263 -10.44 3.73 19.18
CA HIS A 263 -9.93 4.67 18.17
C HIS A 263 -9.56 3.96 16.87
N SER A 264 -8.81 2.86 16.94
CA SER A 264 -8.35 2.08 15.79
C SER A 264 -9.51 1.60 14.89
N ARG A 265 -10.60 1.15 15.51
CA ARG A 265 -11.82 0.74 14.78
C ARG A 265 -12.46 1.92 14.03
N PHE A 266 -12.52 3.10 14.64
CA PHE A 266 -13.04 4.30 13.99
C PHE A 266 -12.06 4.97 13.01
N ALA A 267 -10.74 4.85 13.23
CA ALA A 267 -9.72 5.38 12.34
C ALA A 267 -9.88 4.80 10.94
N THR A 268 -10.20 3.51 10.85
CA THR A 268 -10.53 2.86 9.57
C THR A 268 -11.73 3.54 8.89
N ALA A 269 -12.80 3.84 9.62
CA ALA A 269 -13.97 4.52 9.06
C ALA A 269 -13.66 5.96 8.62
N LEU A 270 -12.98 6.75 9.45
CA LEU A 270 -12.54 8.11 9.13
C LEU A 270 -11.67 8.12 7.86
N HIS A 271 -10.73 7.18 7.75
CA HIS A 271 -9.90 7.04 6.57
C HIS A 271 -10.72 6.77 5.31
N GLN A 272 -11.68 5.85 5.38
CA GLN A 272 -12.49 5.50 4.21
C GLN A 272 -13.47 6.61 3.83
N PHE A 273 -13.96 7.42 4.78
CA PHE A 273 -14.73 8.63 4.46
C PHE A 273 -13.87 9.71 3.81
N PHE A 274 -12.62 9.86 4.26
CA PHE A 274 -11.66 10.73 3.59
C PHE A 274 -11.38 10.27 2.14
N VAL A 275 -11.26 8.96 1.91
CA VAL A 275 -11.16 8.37 0.57
C VAL A 275 -12.43 8.65 -0.25
N ASP A 276 -13.61 8.53 0.35
CA ASP A 276 -14.90 8.87 -0.28
C ASP A 276 -14.93 10.32 -0.76
N ASP A 277 -14.43 11.24 0.07
CA ASP A 277 -14.33 12.66 -0.27
C ASP A 277 -13.34 12.90 -1.42
N LYS A 278 -12.24 12.14 -1.50
CA LYS A 278 -11.35 12.17 -2.66
C LYS A 278 -12.03 11.68 -3.92
N ILE A 279 -12.76 10.56 -3.86
CA ILE A 279 -13.53 10.03 -5.00
C ILE A 279 -14.54 11.07 -5.49
N SER A 280 -15.22 11.77 -4.58
CA SER A 280 -16.20 12.81 -4.92
C SER A 280 -15.59 14.01 -5.67
N LYS A 281 -14.30 14.30 -5.45
CA LYS A 281 -13.56 15.35 -6.18
C LYS A 281 -13.17 14.91 -7.59
N GLY A 282 -13.29 13.62 -7.91
CA GLY A 282 -12.92 13.03 -9.18
C GLY A 282 -11.41 12.81 -9.35
N TRP A 283 -11.04 12.34 -10.52
CA TRP A 283 -9.64 12.11 -10.88
C TRP A 283 -8.81 13.39 -10.80
N PRO A 284 -7.61 13.34 -10.21
CA PRO A 284 -6.74 14.51 -10.13
C PRO A 284 -6.41 14.99 -11.55
N LYS A 285 -6.57 16.31 -11.76
CA LYS A 285 -6.21 16.94 -13.03
C LYS A 285 -4.69 16.83 -13.19
N GLY A 286 -4.23 16.17 -14.25
CA GLY A 286 -2.79 16.06 -14.52
C GLY A 286 -2.12 17.41 -14.44
N GLN A 287 -1.01 17.51 -13.70
CA GLN A 287 -0.24 18.76 -13.59
C GLN A 287 0.13 19.27 -14.99
N ARG A 288 -0.59 20.29 -15.46
CA ARG A 288 -0.20 21.11 -16.62
C ARG A 288 0.95 22.03 -16.20
N LEU A 289 2.12 21.46 -15.91
CA LEU A 289 3.33 22.28 -16.06
C LEU A 289 3.41 22.66 -17.55
N GLY A 290 3.70 23.93 -17.86
CA GLY A 290 3.58 24.50 -19.21
C GLY A 290 4.48 23.84 -20.28
N LEU A 291 4.79 24.59 -21.36
CA LEU A 291 5.55 24.16 -22.55
C LEU A 291 6.81 23.29 -22.32
N LEU A 292 7.39 23.28 -21.12
CA LEU A 292 8.57 22.48 -20.75
C LEU A 292 8.26 21.03 -20.33
N SER A 293 6.99 20.72 -20.01
CA SER A 293 6.62 19.46 -19.36
C SER A 293 6.37 18.31 -20.34
N ASP A 294 5.84 18.63 -21.52
CA ASP A 294 5.57 17.74 -22.64
C ASP A 294 5.95 18.50 -23.93
N PHE A 295 6.96 18.04 -24.67
CA PHE A 295 7.30 18.65 -25.97
C PHE A 295 6.19 18.28 -26.96
N PRO A 296 5.36 19.23 -27.44
CA PRO A 296 4.09 18.89 -28.08
C PRO A 296 4.22 18.37 -29.53
N PHE A 297 5.44 18.28 -30.07
CA PHE A 297 5.68 17.91 -31.47
C PHE A 297 6.64 16.71 -31.60
N PRO A 298 6.12 15.49 -31.79
CA PRO A 298 6.93 14.28 -31.97
C PRO A 298 8.04 14.37 -33.05
N PRO A 299 7.83 15.00 -34.23
CA PRO A 299 8.87 15.07 -35.26
C PRO A 299 10.05 15.95 -34.85
N ILE A 300 9.77 17.10 -34.22
CA ILE A 300 10.79 18.04 -33.74
C ILE A 300 11.59 17.40 -32.60
N ARG A 301 10.90 16.68 -31.71
CA ARG A 301 11.54 15.90 -30.65
C ARG A 301 12.48 14.85 -31.22
N GLN A 302 12.05 14.08 -32.22
CA GLN A 302 12.89 13.05 -32.85
C GLN A 302 14.11 13.67 -33.52
N LEU A 303 13.96 14.80 -34.21
CA LEU A 303 15.08 15.53 -34.81
C LEU A 303 16.06 16.02 -33.73
N PHE A 304 15.57 16.60 -32.65
CA PHE A 304 16.40 17.03 -31.52
C PHE A 304 17.15 15.85 -30.89
N CYS A 305 16.46 14.73 -30.64
CA CYS A 305 17.10 13.51 -30.15
C CYS A 305 18.18 13.02 -31.11
N ASN A 306 17.90 12.97 -32.41
CA ASN A 306 18.89 12.51 -33.40
C ASN A 306 20.14 13.42 -33.43
N LEU A 307 19.96 14.74 -33.39
CA LEU A 307 21.06 15.70 -33.31
C LEU A 307 21.83 15.57 -31.99
N TRP A 308 21.12 15.33 -30.88
CA TRP A 308 21.72 15.10 -29.57
C TRP A 308 22.61 13.85 -29.54
N LEU A 309 22.21 12.79 -30.23
CA LEU A 309 23.00 11.56 -30.36
C LEU A 309 24.28 11.75 -31.20
N CYS A 310 24.42 12.84 -31.96
CA CYS A 310 25.67 13.18 -32.67
C CYS A 310 26.76 13.73 -31.73
N LEU A 311 26.41 14.14 -30.50
CA LEU A 311 27.40 14.61 -29.53
C LEU A 311 28.21 13.44 -28.96
N PRO A 312 29.51 13.65 -28.64
CA PRO A 312 30.34 12.63 -27.98
C PRO A 312 29.70 12.13 -26.68
N SER A 313 29.82 10.82 -26.41
CA SER A 313 29.26 10.19 -25.21
C SER A 313 29.63 10.91 -23.92
N THR A 314 30.90 11.32 -23.79
CA THR A 314 31.40 12.08 -22.63
C THR A 314 30.65 13.40 -22.42
N ALA A 315 30.38 14.15 -23.49
CA ALA A 315 29.63 15.40 -23.40
C ALA A 315 28.18 15.18 -22.98
N ARG A 316 27.54 14.14 -23.52
CA ARG A 316 26.16 13.75 -23.16
C ARG A 316 26.06 13.35 -21.68
N VAL A 317 27.00 12.56 -21.16
CA VAL A 317 27.08 12.18 -19.74
C VAL A 317 27.15 13.42 -18.83
N TYR A 318 28.05 14.37 -19.12
CA TYR A 318 28.13 15.60 -18.33
C TYR A 318 26.78 16.34 -18.33
N CYS A 319 26.12 16.43 -19.49
CA CYS A 319 24.80 17.04 -19.58
C CYS A 319 23.73 16.28 -18.77
N TYR A 320 23.74 14.95 -18.80
CA TYR A 320 22.82 14.12 -17.99
C TYR A 320 23.02 14.35 -16.49
N HIS A 321 24.26 14.46 -16.02
CA HIS A 321 24.54 14.80 -14.63
C HIS A 321 23.91 16.14 -14.22
N TYR A 322 24.03 17.18 -15.05
CA TYR A 322 23.39 18.46 -14.78
C TYR A 322 21.87 18.38 -14.86
N LEU A 323 21.32 17.68 -15.86
CA LEU A 323 19.88 17.51 -16.04
C LEU A 323 19.23 16.75 -14.90
N VAL A 324 19.89 15.74 -14.31
CA VAL A 324 19.38 15.03 -13.13
C VAL A 324 19.28 15.97 -11.93
N ARG A 325 20.32 16.77 -11.66
CA ARG A 325 20.29 17.74 -10.55
C ARG A 325 19.21 18.80 -10.77
N PHE A 326 19.13 19.34 -11.98
CA PHE A 326 18.13 20.33 -12.36
C PHE A 326 16.70 19.75 -12.30
N GLY A 327 16.52 18.51 -12.77
CA GLY A 327 15.23 17.80 -12.76
C GLY A 327 14.71 17.55 -11.36
N ARG A 328 15.57 17.11 -10.43
CA ARG A 328 15.22 16.95 -9.01
C ARG A 328 14.83 18.29 -8.37
N TRP A 329 15.52 19.37 -8.71
CA TRP A 329 15.18 20.72 -8.23
C TRP A 329 13.85 21.22 -8.81
N LEU A 330 13.60 21.00 -10.10
CA LEU A 330 12.43 21.54 -10.81
C LEU A 330 11.15 20.74 -10.55
N TYR A 331 11.24 19.40 -10.51
CA TYR A 331 10.08 18.51 -10.45
C TYR A 331 9.94 17.76 -9.13
N GLY A 332 10.94 17.86 -8.24
CA GLY A 332 11.00 17.07 -7.01
C GLY A 332 11.46 15.61 -7.23
N PRO A 333 11.50 14.81 -6.16
CA PRO A 333 11.83 13.39 -6.24
C PRO A 333 10.75 12.60 -6.97
N THR A 334 11.13 11.50 -7.61
CA THR A 334 10.16 10.52 -8.12
C THR A 334 9.98 9.39 -7.11
N GLY A 335 9.02 8.49 -7.36
CA GLY A 335 8.80 7.31 -6.52
C GLY A 335 9.97 6.31 -6.48
N ALA A 336 10.96 6.44 -7.38
CA ALA A 336 12.18 5.64 -7.40
C ALA A 336 13.41 6.55 -7.37
N ILE A 337 14.32 6.33 -6.42
CA ILE A 337 15.51 7.18 -6.18
C ILE A 337 16.43 7.24 -7.42
N SER A 338 16.50 6.13 -8.16
CA SER A 338 17.27 5.98 -9.39
C SER A 338 16.67 6.71 -10.60
N VAL A 339 15.40 7.13 -10.52
CA VAL A 339 14.66 7.70 -11.66
C VAL A 339 14.41 9.18 -11.43
N THR A 340 14.78 10.01 -12.40
CA THR A 340 14.61 11.46 -12.33
C THR A 340 13.86 11.97 -13.55
N ARG A 341 12.80 12.73 -13.32
CA ARG A 341 12.13 13.49 -14.36
C ARG A 341 13.01 14.67 -14.76
N ILE A 342 13.20 14.85 -16.07
CA ILE A 342 13.96 15.97 -16.63
C ILE A 342 13.09 16.73 -17.67
N PRO A 343 13.49 17.93 -18.10
CA PRO A 343 12.75 18.69 -19.12
C PRO A 343 12.50 17.90 -20.42
N LEU A 344 11.60 18.43 -21.26
CA LEU A 344 11.25 17.85 -22.58
C LEU A 344 10.47 16.53 -22.49
N GLY A 345 9.79 16.28 -21.36
CA GLY A 345 9.03 15.05 -21.15
C GLY A 345 9.92 13.80 -21.19
N LEU A 346 11.13 13.89 -20.61
CA LEU A 346 12.10 12.81 -20.55
C LEU A 346 12.32 12.37 -19.10
N TYR A 347 12.81 11.14 -18.96
CA TYR A 347 13.25 10.55 -17.71
C TYR A 347 14.66 10.00 -17.89
N ILE A 348 15.46 10.12 -16.83
CA ILE A 348 16.76 9.49 -16.72
C ILE A 348 16.69 8.47 -15.58
N LYS A 349 16.99 7.21 -15.87
CA LYS A 349 17.23 6.16 -14.89
C LYS A 349 18.73 5.95 -14.75
N GLN A 350 19.22 6.00 -13.51
CA GLN A 350 20.61 5.75 -13.13
C GLN A 350 20.69 4.39 -12.46
N THR A 351 21.46 3.46 -13.03
CA THR A 351 21.62 2.11 -12.50
C THR A 351 23.10 1.71 -12.47
N THR A 352 23.45 0.89 -11.49
CA THR A 352 24.77 0.26 -11.37
C THR A 352 24.77 -1.17 -11.93
N ARG A 353 23.64 -1.64 -12.48
CA ARG A 353 23.49 -2.96 -13.11
C ARG A 353 23.59 -2.82 -14.63
N SER A 354 23.86 -3.94 -15.33
CA SER A 354 23.90 -3.99 -16.79
C SER A 354 22.67 -3.30 -17.39
N GLY A 355 22.87 -2.12 -17.95
CA GLY A 355 21.79 -1.23 -18.37
C GLY A 355 21.24 -1.52 -19.76
N LEU A 356 21.57 -2.66 -20.38
CA LEU A 356 21.26 -2.95 -21.78
C LEU A 356 19.96 -3.75 -21.98
N ASN A 357 19.50 -4.50 -20.97
CA ASN A 357 18.27 -5.28 -21.08
C ASN A 357 17.04 -4.36 -21.25
N GLU A 358 16.85 -3.38 -20.37
CA GLU A 358 15.71 -2.46 -20.42
C GLU A 358 15.64 -1.67 -21.75
N PRO A 359 16.71 -1.05 -22.27
CA PRO A 359 16.70 -0.44 -23.61
C PRO A 359 16.26 -1.39 -24.72
N ASN A 360 16.71 -2.65 -24.69
CA ASN A 360 16.36 -3.63 -25.70
C ASN A 360 14.90 -4.10 -25.56
N ALA A 361 14.41 -4.28 -24.33
CA ALA A 361 13.00 -4.52 -24.04
C ALA A 361 12.14 -3.38 -24.61
N LEU A 362 12.48 -2.12 -24.36
CA LEU A 362 11.74 -0.97 -24.91
C LEU A 362 11.73 -0.96 -26.45
N LYS A 363 12.81 -1.41 -27.11
CA LYS A 363 12.85 -1.56 -28.58
C LYS A 363 11.92 -2.66 -29.07
N LEU A 364 11.90 -3.82 -28.42
CA LEU A 364 11.00 -4.93 -28.76
C LEU A 364 9.53 -4.52 -28.59
N ILE A 365 9.19 -3.88 -27.47
CA ILE A 365 7.84 -3.33 -27.22
C ILE A 365 7.44 -2.34 -28.30
N ALA A 366 8.35 -1.42 -28.63
CA ALA A 366 8.13 -0.41 -29.67
C ALA A 366 7.89 -1.00 -31.06
N GLN A 367 8.51 -2.13 -31.37
CA GLN A 367 8.47 -2.80 -32.67
C GLN A 367 7.23 -3.70 -32.82
N TYR A 368 6.89 -4.47 -31.79
CA TYR A 368 5.92 -5.57 -31.91
C TYR A 368 4.56 -5.29 -31.28
N THR A 369 4.41 -4.19 -30.55
CA THR A 369 3.18 -3.93 -29.79
C THR A 369 2.68 -2.49 -29.97
N SER A 370 1.41 -2.29 -29.61
CA SER A 370 0.81 -0.97 -29.47
C SER A 370 0.83 -0.46 -28.02
N ILE A 371 1.48 -1.19 -27.11
CA ILE A 371 1.49 -0.88 -25.68
C ILE A 371 2.17 0.49 -25.46
N PRO A 372 1.51 1.43 -24.75
CA PRO A 372 2.14 2.66 -24.31
C PRO A 372 3.21 2.34 -23.27
N ALA A 373 4.47 2.43 -23.68
CA ALA A 373 5.65 2.26 -22.84
C ALA A 373 6.63 3.42 -23.08
N PRO A 374 7.61 3.65 -22.19
CA PRO A 374 8.69 4.59 -22.45
C PRO A 374 9.35 4.27 -23.79
N ARG A 375 9.66 5.29 -24.59
CA ARG A 375 10.47 5.11 -25.80
C ARG A 375 11.93 5.34 -25.43
N PHE A 376 12.77 4.38 -25.83
CA PHE A 376 14.20 4.48 -25.70
C PHE A 376 14.73 5.71 -26.45
N VAL A 377 15.60 6.50 -25.81
CA VAL A 377 16.26 7.66 -26.42
C VAL A 377 17.77 7.48 -26.47
N ASP A 378 18.39 7.14 -25.35
CA ASP A 378 19.86 7.00 -25.28
C ASP A 378 20.31 6.09 -24.13
N VAL A 379 21.49 5.48 -24.30
CA VAL A 379 22.29 4.90 -23.22
C VAL A 379 23.63 5.62 -23.14
N ALA A 380 24.10 5.91 -21.93
CA ALA A 380 25.45 6.38 -21.70
C ALA A 380 26.05 5.76 -20.44
N GLU A 381 27.38 5.71 -20.38
CA GLU A 381 28.12 5.07 -19.29
C GLU A 381 29.21 6.02 -18.78
N HIS A 382 29.40 6.06 -17.47
CA HIS A 382 30.47 6.80 -16.82
C HIS A 382 30.90 6.13 -15.52
N GLY A 383 32.08 5.53 -15.51
CA GLY A 383 32.49 4.62 -14.43
C GLY A 383 31.48 3.49 -14.31
N ASP A 384 31.00 3.22 -13.09
CA ASP A 384 30.02 2.16 -12.80
C ASP A 384 28.55 2.62 -12.93
N GLN A 385 28.31 3.82 -13.49
CA GLN A 385 26.96 4.37 -13.64
C GLN A 385 26.49 4.29 -15.08
N HIS A 386 25.37 3.59 -15.28
CA HIS A 386 24.65 3.53 -16.54
C HIS A 386 23.45 4.47 -16.52
N TYR A 387 23.29 5.24 -17.60
CA TYR A 387 22.21 6.18 -17.82
C TYR A 387 21.30 5.64 -18.90
N LEU A 388 20.03 5.43 -18.57
CA LEU A 388 18.98 5.19 -19.54
C LEU A 388 18.13 6.45 -19.67
N VAL A 389 18.14 7.05 -20.86
CA VAL A 389 17.27 8.18 -21.21
C VAL A 389 16.07 7.65 -21.98
N MET A 390 14.87 7.99 -21.50
CA MET A 390 13.61 7.52 -22.08
C MET A 390 12.52 8.57 -22.01
N THR A 391 11.46 8.38 -22.80
CA THR A 391 10.32 9.30 -22.81
C THR A 391 9.39 9.06 -21.63
N ARG A 392 8.81 10.14 -21.09
CA ARG A 392 7.71 10.07 -20.13
C ARG A 392 6.50 9.37 -20.72
N VAL A 393 5.89 8.49 -19.93
CA VAL A 393 4.53 7.99 -20.14
C VAL A 393 3.58 8.80 -19.25
N ARG A 394 2.43 9.20 -19.78
CA ARG A 394 1.42 9.95 -19.02
C ARG A 394 0.63 9.02 -18.11
N GLY A 395 0.15 9.55 -17.00
CA GLY A 395 -0.67 8.83 -16.02
C GLY A 395 -0.06 8.85 -14.62
N GLN A 396 -0.74 8.16 -13.71
CA GLN A 396 -0.41 8.00 -12.31
C GLN A 396 -0.29 6.52 -12.00
N GLN A 397 0.63 6.16 -11.09
CA GLN A 397 0.83 4.76 -10.71
C GLN A 397 -0.45 4.19 -10.09
N LEU A 398 -0.88 3.01 -10.57
CA LEU A 398 -2.11 2.33 -10.15
C LEU A 398 -2.16 2.16 -8.62
N ARG A 399 -1.02 1.87 -7.98
CA ARG A 399 -0.91 1.73 -6.52
C ARG A 399 -1.48 2.94 -5.75
N HIS A 400 -1.39 4.14 -6.33
CA HIS A 400 -1.79 5.39 -5.70
C HIS A 400 -3.23 5.76 -5.99
N VAL A 401 -3.79 5.31 -7.11
CA VAL A 401 -5.08 5.81 -7.63
C VAL A 401 -6.15 4.75 -7.79
N TYR A 402 -5.85 3.48 -7.53
CA TYR A 402 -6.84 2.41 -7.65
C TYR A 402 -8.08 2.61 -6.77
N HIS A 403 -7.92 3.25 -5.61
CA HIS A 403 -9.04 3.60 -4.73
C HIS A 403 -10.05 4.56 -5.40
N LEU A 404 -9.63 5.33 -6.40
CA LEU A 404 -10.49 6.23 -7.17
C LEU A 404 -11.31 5.51 -8.25
N MET A 405 -10.93 4.28 -8.61
CA MET A 405 -11.53 3.54 -9.71
C MET A 405 -12.88 2.93 -9.29
N SER A 406 -13.91 3.24 -10.07
CA SER A 406 -15.21 2.55 -10.08
C SER A 406 -15.09 1.09 -10.51
N TYR A 407 -16.13 0.28 -10.29
CA TYR A 407 -16.14 -1.11 -10.74
C TYR A 407 -15.94 -1.24 -12.26
N THR A 408 -16.62 -0.39 -13.04
CA THR A 408 -16.48 -0.39 -14.50
C THR A 408 -15.07 -0.03 -14.94
N GLU A 409 -14.43 0.97 -14.32
CA GLU A 409 -13.03 1.30 -14.63
C GLU A 409 -12.08 0.16 -14.26
N ARG A 410 -12.33 -0.57 -13.16
CA ARG A 410 -11.54 -1.75 -12.77
C ARG A 410 -11.70 -2.91 -13.76
N ASP A 411 -12.92 -3.13 -14.24
CA ASP A 411 -13.20 -4.13 -15.28
C ASP A 411 -12.50 -3.77 -16.59
N CYS A 412 -12.61 -2.52 -17.04
CA CYS A 412 -11.89 -2.03 -18.22
C CYS A 412 -10.38 -2.17 -18.04
N LEU A 413 -9.83 -1.86 -16.86
CA LEU A 413 -8.40 -2.05 -16.57
C LEU A 413 -7.99 -3.52 -16.69
N ALA A 414 -8.79 -4.45 -16.18
CA ALA A 414 -8.51 -5.88 -16.31
C ALA A 414 -8.51 -6.33 -17.79
N ASP A 415 -9.49 -5.86 -18.56
CA ASP A 415 -9.63 -6.18 -19.98
C ASP A 415 -8.49 -5.56 -20.82
N ASP A 416 -8.10 -4.32 -20.53
CA ASP A 416 -6.96 -3.64 -21.16
C ASP A 416 -5.63 -4.34 -20.84
N LEU A 417 -5.42 -4.74 -19.56
CA LEU A 417 -4.25 -5.52 -19.16
C LEU A 417 -4.20 -6.87 -19.87
N ALA A 418 -5.34 -7.56 -20.01
CA ALA A 418 -5.42 -8.80 -20.78
C ALA A 418 -4.99 -8.56 -22.24
N GLY A 419 -5.45 -7.46 -22.84
CA GLY A 419 -5.05 -7.03 -24.19
C GLY A 419 -3.55 -6.76 -24.32
N TYR A 420 -2.92 -6.16 -23.31
CA TYR A 420 -1.47 -5.90 -23.29
C TYR A 420 -0.69 -7.20 -23.12
N VAL A 421 -1.04 -8.05 -22.15
CA VAL A 421 -0.41 -9.37 -21.96
C VAL A 421 -0.51 -10.22 -23.22
N ALA A 422 -1.65 -10.20 -23.91
CA ALA A 422 -1.82 -10.91 -25.19
C ALA A 422 -0.91 -10.38 -26.31
N GLN A 423 -0.58 -9.09 -26.32
CA GLN A 423 0.38 -8.51 -27.25
C GLN A 423 1.82 -8.90 -26.89
N LEU A 424 2.19 -8.83 -25.60
CA LEU A 424 3.52 -9.25 -25.12
C LEU A 424 3.83 -10.69 -25.51
N ARG A 425 2.86 -11.59 -25.30
CA ARG A 425 3.01 -13.02 -25.62
C ARG A 425 3.20 -13.33 -27.12
N LYS A 426 3.05 -12.34 -28.01
CA LYS A 426 3.28 -12.48 -29.47
C LYS A 426 4.66 -12.01 -29.91
N ILE A 427 5.44 -11.39 -29.02
CA ILE A 427 6.80 -10.97 -29.33
C ILE A 427 7.65 -12.24 -29.55
N PRO A 428 8.28 -12.41 -30.72
CA PRO A 428 9.09 -13.59 -30.99
C PRO A 428 10.34 -13.59 -30.10
N ASN A 429 10.76 -14.78 -29.66
CA ASN A 429 12.04 -14.95 -28.98
C ASN A 429 13.17 -15.02 -30.00
N PRO A 430 14.09 -14.02 -30.06
CA PRO A 430 15.21 -14.05 -30.99
C PRO A 430 16.43 -14.82 -30.42
N THR A 431 16.37 -15.30 -29.18
CA THR A 431 17.50 -15.91 -28.47
C THR A 431 17.53 -17.43 -28.69
N ALA A 432 18.67 -18.06 -28.39
CA ALA A 432 18.81 -19.52 -28.44
C ALA A 432 18.19 -20.23 -27.22
N TYR A 433 17.81 -19.48 -26.19
CA TYR A 433 17.42 -20.01 -24.89
C TYR A 433 15.90 -19.93 -24.69
N MET A 434 15.34 -20.93 -24.03
CA MET A 434 13.92 -20.91 -23.69
C MET A 434 13.63 -19.82 -22.65
N ILE A 435 14.46 -19.67 -21.63
CA ILE A 435 14.27 -18.67 -20.56
C ILE A 435 15.51 -17.79 -20.49
N SER A 436 15.35 -16.51 -20.80
CA SER A 436 16.47 -15.55 -20.89
C SER A 436 15.98 -14.11 -20.82
N ASP A 437 16.91 -13.19 -20.55
CA ASP A 437 16.65 -11.77 -20.77
C ASP A 437 16.44 -11.47 -22.28
N THR A 438 16.21 -10.21 -22.62
CA THR A 438 15.90 -9.83 -24.01
C THR A 438 17.08 -9.96 -24.98
N LEU A 439 18.30 -10.19 -24.47
CA LEU A 439 19.54 -10.33 -25.22
C LEU A 439 20.09 -11.77 -25.21
N GLY A 440 19.39 -12.72 -24.56
CA GLY A 440 19.83 -14.11 -24.43
C GLY A 440 20.77 -14.35 -23.24
N GLY A 441 20.85 -13.41 -22.30
CA GLY A 441 21.58 -13.52 -21.05
C GLY A 441 20.72 -13.98 -19.86
N PRO A 442 21.29 -13.97 -18.65
CA PRO A 442 20.57 -14.30 -17.42
C PRO A 442 19.40 -13.36 -17.16
N VAL A 443 18.28 -13.90 -16.71
CA VAL A 443 17.12 -13.12 -16.29
C VAL A 443 17.41 -12.40 -14.96
N PHE A 444 16.80 -11.23 -14.80
CA PHE A 444 16.77 -10.51 -13.54
C PHE A 444 15.34 -10.46 -13.00
N ASP A 445 15.11 -11.02 -11.82
CA ASP A 445 13.80 -11.01 -11.15
C ASP A 445 13.96 -11.11 -9.62
N HIS A 446 13.29 -10.25 -8.87
CA HIS A 446 13.37 -10.26 -7.40
C HIS A 446 12.86 -11.54 -6.71
N CYS A 447 12.11 -12.41 -7.41
CA CYS A 447 11.57 -13.66 -6.88
C CYS A 447 12.47 -14.88 -7.11
N ILE A 448 13.56 -14.75 -7.87
CA ILE A 448 14.46 -15.88 -8.11
C ILE A 448 15.67 -15.83 -7.17
N PRO A 449 16.32 -16.98 -6.90
CA PRO A 449 17.51 -17.04 -6.06
C PRO A 449 18.69 -16.21 -6.58
N ASN A 450 19.81 -16.21 -5.84
CA ASN A 450 21.07 -15.59 -6.25
C ASN A 450 20.95 -14.07 -6.52
N ASN A 451 20.40 -13.33 -5.54
CA ASN A 451 20.15 -11.88 -5.65
C ASN A 451 19.31 -11.49 -6.88
N GLY A 452 18.42 -12.40 -7.30
CA GLY A 452 17.51 -12.20 -8.41
C GLY A 452 18.14 -12.38 -9.79
N ILE A 453 19.26 -13.09 -9.93
CA ILE A 453 19.92 -13.35 -11.22
C ILE A 453 19.98 -14.86 -11.47
N GLY A 454 19.43 -15.31 -12.60
CA GLY A 454 19.43 -16.73 -12.96
C GLY A 454 19.47 -16.97 -14.47
N GLY A 455 20.04 -18.10 -14.88
CA GLY A 455 20.05 -18.53 -16.28
C GLY A 455 21.17 -17.92 -17.13
N PRO A 456 21.00 -17.84 -18.46
CA PRO A 456 19.83 -18.29 -19.23
C PRO A 456 19.61 -19.81 -19.13
N PHE A 457 18.42 -20.30 -19.46
CA PHE A 457 18.06 -21.72 -19.37
C PHE A 457 17.52 -22.26 -20.69
N ASP A 458 17.93 -23.50 -21.02
CA ASP A 458 17.47 -24.21 -22.22
C ASP A 458 16.08 -24.83 -22.03
N THR A 459 15.73 -25.21 -20.79
CA THR A 459 14.45 -25.84 -20.47
C THR A 459 13.78 -25.23 -19.23
N GLU A 460 12.47 -25.43 -19.11
CA GLU A 460 11.72 -25.08 -17.89
C GLU A 460 12.17 -25.92 -16.68
N ASP A 461 12.60 -27.16 -16.89
CA ASP A 461 13.11 -28.01 -15.80
C ASP A 461 14.41 -27.44 -15.20
N ASP A 462 15.32 -26.90 -16.02
CA ASP A 462 16.53 -26.24 -15.55
C ASP A 462 16.18 -25.01 -14.68
N PHE A 463 15.19 -24.24 -15.11
CA PHE A 463 14.69 -23.10 -14.34
C PHE A 463 14.05 -23.52 -13.01
N ASN A 464 13.19 -24.54 -13.02
CA ASN A 464 12.58 -25.07 -11.79
C ASN A 464 13.63 -25.58 -10.80
N ASN A 465 14.64 -26.30 -11.29
CA ASN A 465 15.76 -26.76 -10.47
C ASN A 465 16.53 -25.58 -9.87
N PHE A 466 16.72 -24.51 -10.64
CA PHE A 466 17.34 -23.28 -10.17
C PHE A 466 16.53 -22.62 -9.04
N LEU A 467 15.20 -22.54 -9.13
CA LEU A 467 14.34 -21.92 -8.11
C LEU A 467 14.54 -22.52 -6.71
N VAL A 468 14.81 -23.83 -6.62
CA VAL A 468 15.01 -24.54 -5.35
C VAL A 468 16.48 -24.76 -4.97
N SER A 469 17.43 -24.31 -5.80
CA SER A 469 18.87 -24.57 -5.61
C SER A 469 19.43 -24.08 -4.28
N HIS A 470 18.80 -23.07 -3.67
CA HIS A 470 19.24 -22.45 -2.43
C HIS A 470 18.70 -23.11 -1.15
N ILE A 471 17.83 -24.12 -1.26
CA ILE A 471 17.22 -24.82 -0.13
C ILE A 471 17.60 -26.32 -0.08
N ASP A 472 18.69 -26.71 -0.74
CA ASP A 472 19.19 -28.10 -0.81
C ASP A 472 18.08 -29.14 -1.09
N SER A 473 17.18 -28.81 -2.01
CA SER A 473 15.99 -29.61 -2.35
C SER A 473 15.86 -29.79 -3.87
N THR A 474 14.98 -30.71 -4.29
CA THR A 474 14.51 -30.81 -5.68
C THR A 474 13.12 -30.21 -5.81
N PRO A 475 12.69 -29.76 -7.02
CA PRO A 475 11.35 -29.21 -7.19
C PRO A 475 10.27 -30.20 -6.74
N ALA A 476 10.41 -31.47 -7.10
CA ALA A 476 9.52 -32.54 -6.69
C ALA A 476 9.44 -32.72 -5.17
N ARG A 477 10.57 -32.60 -4.45
CA ARG A 477 10.60 -32.72 -3.00
C ARG A 477 10.02 -31.48 -2.31
N ALA A 478 10.29 -30.29 -2.84
CA ALA A 478 9.76 -29.04 -2.30
C ALA A 478 8.25 -28.91 -2.54
N LEU A 479 7.77 -29.26 -3.72
CA LEU A 479 6.41 -28.98 -4.18
C LEU A 479 5.49 -30.21 -4.17
N GLY A 480 6.02 -31.42 -4.31
CA GLY A 480 5.30 -32.61 -4.75
C GLY A 480 5.41 -32.74 -6.28
N GLU A 481 5.71 -33.93 -6.80
CA GLU A 481 5.97 -34.18 -8.23
C GLU A 481 4.83 -33.63 -9.12
N GLU A 482 3.59 -33.82 -8.68
CA GLU A 482 2.38 -33.37 -9.38
C GLU A 482 2.18 -31.84 -9.39
N ASN A 483 2.93 -31.11 -8.58
CA ASN A 483 2.82 -29.66 -8.41
C ASN A 483 3.99 -28.90 -9.07
N VAL A 484 4.95 -29.60 -9.70
CA VAL A 484 6.05 -28.95 -10.42
C VAL A 484 5.52 -28.37 -11.74
N PRO A 485 5.60 -27.04 -11.97
CA PRO A 485 5.20 -26.43 -13.23
C PRO A 485 6.06 -26.97 -14.38
N ARG A 486 5.47 -27.52 -15.44
CA ARG A 486 6.21 -28.05 -16.59
C ARG A 486 5.43 -27.87 -17.89
N ASN A 487 6.15 -27.87 -19.01
CA ASN A 487 5.62 -27.81 -20.38
C ASN A 487 4.88 -26.50 -20.71
N HIS A 488 5.23 -25.41 -20.04
CA HIS A 488 4.71 -24.09 -20.37
C HIS A 488 5.40 -23.53 -21.62
N ARG A 489 4.67 -22.72 -22.38
CA ARG A 489 5.28 -21.94 -23.46
C ARG A 489 6.15 -20.87 -22.84
N SER A 490 7.34 -20.66 -23.42
CA SER A 490 8.11 -19.46 -23.16
C SER A 490 7.56 -18.30 -23.98
N VAL A 491 7.33 -17.17 -23.32
CA VAL A 491 6.74 -15.96 -23.90
C VAL A 491 7.47 -14.74 -23.36
N PHE A 492 7.46 -13.64 -24.13
CA PHE A 492 7.94 -12.37 -23.61
C PHE A 492 7.03 -11.86 -22.49
N THR A 493 7.65 -11.48 -21.38
CA THR A 493 7.03 -11.01 -20.15
C THR A 493 7.70 -9.72 -19.68
N HIS A 494 6.96 -8.89 -18.97
CA HIS A 494 7.49 -7.78 -18.20
C HIS A 494 8.20 -8.29 -16.93
N SER A 495 7.71 -9.38 -16.32
CA SER A 495 8.25 -9.99 -15.08
C SER A 495 8.26 -9.08 -13.85
N ASP A 496 7.59 -7.93 -13.93
CA ASP A 496 7.39 -7.02 -12.79
C ASP A 496 6.17 -6.13 -13.03
N LEU A 497 5.05 -6.74 -13.46
CA LEU A 497 3.78 -6.05 -13.66
C LEU A 497 3.09 -5.66 -12.33
N HIS A 498 3.87 -5.04 -11.45
CA HIS A 498 3.45 -4.54 -10.16
C HIS A 498 2.66 -3.23 -10.32
N TRP A 499 1.84 -2.91 -9.32
CA TRP A 499 0.94 -1.76 -9.34
C TRP A 499 1.66 -0.41 -9.34
N SER A 500 2.96 -0.37 -9.02
CA SER A 500 3.82 0.81 -9.22
C SER A 500 4.17 1.08 -10.68
N ASN A 501 4.11 0.04 -11.52
CA ASN A 501 4.60 0.02 -12.89
C ASN A 501 3.46 0.13 -13.91
N ILE A 502 2.21 0.01 -13.46
CA ILE A 502 1.00 0.25 -14.24
C ILE A 502 0.59 1.72 -14.06
N LEU A 503 0.43 2.46 -15.16
CA LEU A 503 -0.03 3.84 -15.15
C LEU A 503 -1.49 3.95 -15.60
N VAL A 504 -2.25 4.79 -14.90
CA VAL A 504 -3.64 5.10 -15.19
C VAL A 504 -3.83 6.60 -15.38
N ASP A 505 -4.60 7.00 -16.39
CA ASP A 505 -5.03 8.38 -16.61
C ASP A 505 -6.55 8.42 -16.72
N GLN A 506 -7.20 9.16 -15.82
CA GLN A 506 -8.66 9.30 -15.78
C GLN A 506 -9.40 7.94 -15.84
N GLY A 507 -8.97 6.96 -15.03
CA GLY A 507 -9.60 5.64 -14.94
C GLY A 507 -9.26 4.67 -16.06
N LYS A 508 -8.39 5.04 -17.00
CA LYS A 508 -7.99 4.18 -18.12
C LYS A 508 -6.51 3.81 -18.05
N LEU A 509 -6.18 2.58 -18.46
CA LEU A 509 -4.80 2.14 -18.58
C LEU A 509 -4.05 3.03 -19.58
N SER A 510 -3.05 3.78 -19.11
CA SER A 510 -2.33 4.78 -19.90
C SER A 510 -0.91 4.35 -20.28
N GLY A 511 -0.38 3.31 -19.62
CA GLY A 511 0.85 2.65 -20.04
C GLY A 511 1.51 1.79 -18.96
N ILE A 512 2.61 1.15 -19.33
CA ILE A 512 3.44 0.31 -18.45
C ILE A 512 4.89 0.82 -18.50
N ILE A 513 5.53 0.92 -17.34
CA ILE A 513 6.91 1.42 -17.15
C ILE A 513 7.78 0.38 -16.42
N ASP A 514 9.09 0.62 -16.39
CA ASP A 514 10.08 -0.19 -15.66
C ASP A 514 10.28 -1.61 -16.22
N TRP A 515 10.85 -1.69 -17.42
CA TRP A 515 11.00 -2.93 -18.19
C TRP A 515 12.33 -3.65 -17.91
N GLU A 516 12.95 -3.43 -16.75
CA GLU A 516 14.29 -3.96 -16.45
C GLU A 516 14.32 -5.49 -16.27
N CYS A 517 13.24 -6.06 -15.73
CA CYS A 517 13.06 -7.49 -15.54
C CYS A 517 12.52 -8.20 -16.78
N ALA A 518 12.24 -7.46 -17.87
CA ALA A 518 11.60 -8.01 -19.04
C ALA A 518 12.48 -9.09 -19.71
N GLY A 519 11.84 -10.17 -20.14
CA GLY A 519 12.52 -11.34 -20.68
C GLY A 519 11.55 -12.41 -21.16
N PHE A 520 12.10 -13.49 -21.69
CA PHE A 520 11.36 -14.67 -22.10
C PHE A 520 11.25 -15.62 -20.91
N MET A 521 10.04 -15.84 -20.43
CA MET A 521 9.72 -16.61 -19.21
C MET A 521 8.57 -17.58 -19.49
N PRO A 522 8.37 -18.62 -18.65
CA PRO A 522 7.17 -19.45 -18.69
C PRO A 522 5.90 -18.58 -18.59
N GLU A 523 4.87 -18.89 -19.38
CA GLU A 523 3.69 -18.00 -19.51
C GLU A 523 2.90 -17.75 -18.21
N TYR A 524 3.05 -18.60 -17.18
CA TYR A 524 2.45 -18.39 -15.86
C TYR A 524 3.20 -17.34 -15.02
N TRP A 525 4.47 -17.07 -15.31
CA TRP A 525 5.38 -16.30 -14.45
C TRP A 525 4.87 -14.88 -14.20
N GLU A 526 4.41 -14.20 -15.25
CA GLU A 526 3.83 -12.85 -15.13
C GLU A 526 2.61 -12.82 -14.19
N PHE A 527 1.77 -13.86 -14.23
CA PHE A 527 0.59 -13.95 -13.37
C PHE A 527 0.98 -14.16 -11.91
N THR A 528 1.83 -15.13 -11.62
CA THR A 528 2.24 -15.42 -10.23
C THR A 528 3.00 -14.25 -9.63
N LYS A 529 3.84 -13.58 -10.43
CA LYS A 529 4.53 -12.35 -10.05
C LYS A 529 3.58 -11.19 -9.74
N ALA A 530 2.57 -10.97 -10.58
CA ALA A 530 1.56 -9.93 -10.35
C ALA A 530 0.73 -10.20 -9.07
N MET A 531 0.60 -11.46 -8.64
CA MET A 531 -0.11 -11.86 -7.42
C MET A 531 0.72 -11.68 -6.14
N TYR A 532 2.05 -11.76 -6.25
CA TYR A 532 2.99 -11.86 -5.13
C TYR A 532 2.76 -10.84 -4.00
N LYS A 533 2.61 -9.54 -4.31
CA LYS A 533 2.40 -8.46 -3.31
C LYS A 533 0.93 -8.12 -3.03
N ILE A 534 -0.01 -8.90 -3.55
CA ILE A 534 -1.45 -8.60 -3.43
C ILE A 534 -2.28 -9.77 -2.88
N LEU A 535 -1.65 -10.85 -2.41
CA LEU A 535 -2.33 -12.05 -1.85
C LEU A 535 -3.35 -11.75 -0.74
N LEU A 536 -3.18 -10.63 -0.04
CA LEU A 536 -4.04 -10.22 1.07
C LEU A 536 -5.20 -9.30 0.63
N HIS A 537 -5.21 -8.89 -0.64
CA HIS A 537 -6.17 -7.97 -1.21
C HIS A 537 -7.04 -8.67 -2.24
N LYS A 538 -8.13 -9.29 -1.77
CA LYS A 538 -9.04 -10.09 -2.61
C LYS A 538 -9.49 -9.36 -3.88
N ASP A 539 -9.86 -8.09 -3.78
CA ASP A 539 -10.33 -7.32 -4.94
C ASP A 539 -9.23 -7.08 -5.98
N LYS A 540 -7.99 -6.88 -5.54
CA LYS A 540 -6.82 -6.80 -6.44
C LYS A 540 -6.54 -8.15 -7.10
N MET A 541 -6.63 -9.24 -6.33
CA MET A 541 -6.44 -10.59 -6.86
C MET A 541 -7.46 -10.92 -7.94
N GLU A 542 -8.74 -10.62 -7.73
CA GLU A 542 -9.79 -10.88 -8.72
C GLU A 542 -9.55 -10.10 -10.02
N LEU A 543 -9.06 -8.86 -9.93
CA LEU A 543 -8.68 -8.06 -11.10
C LEU A 543 -7.57 -8.74 -11.92
N ILE A 544 -6.50 -9.19 -11.25
CA ILE A 544 -5.39 -9.88 -11.91
C ILE A 544 -5.85 -11.25 -12.46
N LYS A 545 -6.61 -12.02 -11.69
CA LYS A 545 -7.19 -13.29 -12.16
C LYS A 545 -8.01 -13.09 -13.43
N ARG A 546 -8.86 -12.06 -13.49
CA ARG A 546 -9.60 -11.69 -14.70
C ARG A 546 -8.67 -11.34 -15.86
N ALA A 547 -7.66 -10.49 -15.62
CA ALA A 547 -6.70 -10.07 -16.66
C ALA A 547 -5.93 -11.24 -17.29
N PHE A 548 -5.73 -12.33 -16.55
CA PHE A 548 -5.07 -13.56 -17.03
C PHE A 548 -6.04 -14.69 -17.39
N GLY A 549 -7.35 -14.40 -17.47
CA GLY A 549 -8.38 -15.35 -17.90
C GLY A 549 -8.64 -16.48 -16.90
N ASN A 550 -8.43 -16.24 -15.60
CA ASN A 550 -8.60 -17.20 -14.50
C ASN A 550 -7.77 -18.48 -14.66
N LYS A 551 -6.57 -18.35 -15.25
CA LYS A 551 -5.60 -19.43 -15.43
C LYS A 551 -4.53 -19.39 -14.34
N TYR A 552 -3.75 -20.48 -14.28
CA TYR A 552 -2.53 -20.62 -13.50
C TYR A 552 -2.67 -20.71 -11.97
N GLU A 553 -3.86 -21.10 -11.46
CA GLU A 553 -4.10 -21.22 -10.02
C GLU A 553 -3.25 -22.34 -9.37
N LYS A 554 -2.88 -23.38 -10.12
CA LYS A 554 -2.00 -24.46 -9.61
C LYS A 554 -0.57 -23.95 -9.43
N GLU A 555 -0.08 -23.22 -10.42
CA GLU A 555 1.23 -22.61 -10.47
C GLU A 555 1.35 -21.55 -9.37
N LEU A 556 0.31 -20.74 -9.16
CA LEU A 556 0.26 -19.80 -8.03
C LEU A 556 0.36 -20.50 -6.67
N LYS A 557 -0.31 -21.64 -6.48
CA LYS A 557 -0.18 -22.42 -5.24
C LYS A 557 1.23 -22.97 -5.04
N ALA A 558 1.87 -23.44 -6.11
CA ALA A 558 3.25 -23.90 -6.08
C ALA A 558 4.21 -22.76 -5.72
N GLU A 559 4.04 -21.59 -6.35
CA GLU A 559 4.83 -20.38 -6.08
C GLU A 559 4.65 -19.88 -4.64
N ILE A 560 3.42 -19.81 -4.12
CA ILE A 560 3.17 -19.43 -2.71
C ILE A 560 3.95 -20.35 -1.75
N LYS A 561 3.96 -21.65 -2.03
CA LYS A 561 4.71 -22.63 -1.23
C LYS A 561 6.22 -22.39 -1.31
N LEU A 562 6.76 -22.01 -2.47
CA LEU A 562 8.16 -21.60 -2.60
C LEU A 562 8.44 -20.35 -1.77
N TRP A 563 7.61 -19.32 -1.91
CA TRP A 563 7.78 -18.05 -1.21
C TRP A 563 7.85 -18.23 0.32
N GLU A 564 7.02 -19.13 0.87
CA GLU A 564 7.04 -19.51 2.30
C GLU A 564 8.33 -20.22 2.74
N MET A 565 8.97 -20.97 1.82
CA MET A 565 10.21 -21.72 2.09
C MET A 565 11.47 -20.87 1.93
N THR A 566 11.39 -19.77 1.18
CA THR A 566 12.55 -18.92 0.89
C THR A 566 12.72 -17.81 1.94
N PRO A 567 13.93 -17.63 2.52
CA PRO A 567 14.22 -16.51 3.45
C PRO A 567 14.28 -15.15 2.77
N PHE A 568 14.00 -15.12 1.47
CA PHE A 568 13.95 -13.92 0.64
C PHE A 568 12.55 -13.54 0.24
N GLY A 569 11.53 -14.37 0.62
CA GLY A 569 10.14 -14.30 0.16
C GLY A 569 9.90 -12.94 -0.45
N CYS A 570 9.83 -12.90 -1.78
CA CYS A 570 10.09 -11.71 -2.60
C CYS A 570 9.45 -10.36 -2.14
#